data_AF-A0A6P0XD23-F1
#
_entry.id   AF-A0A6P0XD23-F1
#
_cell.length_a   1.000
_cell.length_b   1.000
_cell.length_c   1.000
_cell.angle_alpha   90.00
_cell.angle_beta   90.00
_cell.angle_gamma   90.00
#
_symmetry.space_group_name_H-M   'P 1'
#
loop_
_entity.id
_entity.type
_entity.pdbx_description
1 polymer ?
#
loop_
_entity_poly.entity_id
_entity_poly.type
_entity_poly.pdbx_seq_one_letter_code
_entity_poly.pdbx_strand_id
1 'polypeptide(L)' 'DSQCQQIVTEFQENYNATFPFPSPDITVDGVVGPQTWKALGDAIFKYTY' A
#
# COMPACT_ATOMS: atom_id res chain seq x y z
N ASP A 1 -4.09 -19.97 0.58
CA ASP A 1 -4.10 -18.57 1.03
C ASP A 1 -3.94 -17.60 -0.15
N SER A 2 -4.73 -17.79 -1.23
CA SER A 2 -4.65 -16.98 -2.45
C SER A 2 -5.36 -15.62 -2.32
N GLN A 3 -6.29 -15.52 -1.37
CA GLN A 3 -7.08 -14.31 -1.13
C GLN A 3 -6.26 -13.23 -0.43
N CYS A 4 -5.44 -13.59 0.55
CA CYS A 4 -4.58 -12.63 1.25
C CYS A 4 -3.59 -11.94 0.30
N GLN A 5 -2.95 -12.72 -0.58
CA GLN A 5 -2.03 -12.17 -1.57
C GLN A 5 -2.74 -11.20 -2.53
N GLN A 6 -3.93 -11.54 -3.02
CA GLN A 6 -4.72 -10.66 -3.89
C GLN A 6 -5.08 -9.35 -3.21
N ILE A 7 -5.54 -9.39 -1.95
CA ILE A 7 -5.88 -8.18 -1.19
C ILE A 7 -4.65 -7.28 -1.01
N VAL A 8 -3.49 -7.87 -0.75
CA VAL A 8 -2.25 -7.11 -0.55
C VAL A 8 -1.75 -6.51 -1.86
N THR A 9 -1.81 -7.26 -2.95
CA THR A 9 -1.49 -6.77 -4.30
C THR A 9 -2.39 -5.59 -4.66
N GLU A 10 -3.70 -5.73 -4.48
CA GLU A 10 -4.67 -4.68 -4.77
C GLU A 10 -4.42 -3.42 -3.92
N PHE A 11 -4.08 -3.58 -2.64
CA PHE A 11 -3.70 -2.44 -1.79
C PHE A 11 -2.44 -1.73 -2.31
N GLN A 12 -1.39 -2.50 -2.67
CA GLN A 12 -0.13 -1.94 -3.16
C GLN A 12 -0.34 -1.15 -4.46
N GLU A 13 -1.13 -1.69 -5.40
CA GLU A 13 -1.49 -1.00 -6.65
C GLU A 13 -2.29 0.28 -6.38
N ASN A 14 -3.32 0.19 -5.53
CA ASN A 14 -4.18 1.33 -5.19
C ASN A 14 -3.41 2.43 -4.46
N TYR A 15 -2.45 2.07 -3.60
CA TYR A 15 -1.61 3.03 -2.90
C TYR A 15 -0.73 3.82 -3.89
N ASN A 16 -0.05 3.13 -4.81
CA ASN A 16 0.78 3.78 -5.83
C ASN A 16 -0.06 4.67 -6.78
N ALA A 17 -1.28 4.27 -7.11
CA ALA A 17 -2.19 5.08 -7.93
C ALA A 17 -2.74 6.32 -7.20
N THR A 18 -3.01 6.20 -5.90
CA THR A 18 -3.59 7.28 -5.07
C THR A 18 -2.55 8.28 -4.60
N PHE A 19 -1.30 7.84 -4.42
CA PHE A 19 -0.18 8.66 -3.97
C PHE A 19 0.93 8.74 -5.02
N PRO A 20 0.67 9.37 -6.17
CA PRO A 20 1.72 9.62 -7.16
C PRO A 20 2.78 10.58 -6.59
N PHE A 21 3.98 10.48 -7.17
CA PHE A 21 5.19 11.25 -6.87
C PHE A 21 4.95 12.66 -6.29
N PRO A 22 5.66 13.08 -5.22
CA PRO A 22 6.94 12.53 -4.70
C PRO A 22 6.85 11.45 -3.61
N SER A 23 5.65 10.95 -3.27
CA SER A 23 5.44 9.92 -2.25
C SER A 23 5.65 8.48 -2.79
N PRO A 24 5.92 7.48 -1.92
CA PRO A 24 6.70 6.30 -2.29
C PRO A 24 5.93 5.29 -3.14
N ASP A 25 6.54 4.93 -4.27
CA ASP A 25 6.21 3.75 -5.06
C ASP A 25 6.63 2.51 -4.25
N ILE A 26 5.65 1.80 -3.68
CA ILE A 26 5.89 0.55 -2.93
C ILE A 26 5.82 -0.65 -3.86
N THR A 27 6.59 -1.69 -3.55
CA THR A 27 6.62 -2.91 -4.38
C THR A 27 5.27 -3.63 -4.34
N VAL A 28 4.75 -3.98 -5.53
CA VAL A 28 3.53 -4.76 -5.71
C VAL A 28 3.89 -6.25 -5.80
N ASP A 29 4.02 -6.92 -4.66
CA ASP A 29 4.42 -8.32 -4.55
C ASP A 29 3.36 -9.21 -3.88
N GLY A 30 2.26 -8.63 -3.41
CA GLY A 30 1.22 -9.34 -2.66
C GLY A 30 1.64 -9.76 -1.25
N VAL A 31 2.83 -9.37 -0.79
CA VAL A 31 3.38 -9.73 0.51
C VAL A 31 3.34 -8.53 1.46
N VAL A 32 2.94 -8.77 2.70
CA VAL A 32 2.91 -7.70 3.71
C VAL A 32 4.32 -7.47 4.25
N GLY A 33 4.98 -6.41 3.77
CA GLY A 33 6.31 -5.99 4.22
C GLY A 33 6.32 -4.66 4.98
N PRO A 34 7.50 -4.21 5.47
CA PRO A 34 7.64 -2.93 6.17
C PRO A 34 7.17 -1.72 5.36
N GLN A 35 7.33 -1.75 4.03
CA GLN A 35 6.84 -0.71 3.13
C GLN A 35 5.30 -0.69 3.09
N THR A 36 4.65 -1.86 3.03
CA THR A 36 3.19 -1.99 3.10
C THR A 36 2.64 -1.47 4.43
N TRP A 37 3.30 -1.78 5.56
CA TRP A 37 2.93 -1.25 6.87
C TRP A 37 3.07 0.28 6.96
N LYS A 38 4.15 0.83 6.42
CA LYS A 38 4.33 2.29 6.35
C LYS A 38 3.25 2.95 5.50
N ALA A 39 2.95 2.39 4.34
CA ALA A 39 1.90 2.86 3.45
C ALA A 39 0.51 2.85 4.11
N LEU A 40 0.19 1.81 4.88
CA LEU A 40 -1.04 1.75 5.68
C LEU A 40 -1.09 2.89 6.72
N GLY A 41 0.00 3.12 7.43
CA GLY A 41 0.11 4.24 8.38
C GLY A 41 -0.11 5.59 7.68
N ASP A 42 0.65 5.85 6.62
CA ASP A 42 0.58 7.11 5.86
C ASP A 42 -0.82 7.34 5.29
N ALA A 43 -1.48 6.30 4.76
CA ALA A 43 -2.85 6.39 4.27
C ALA A 43 -3.83 6.74 5.39
N ILE A 44 -3.73 6.09 6.55
CA ILE A 44 -4.61 6.36 7.69
C ILE A 44 -4.43 7.81 8.16
N PHE A 45 -3.18 8.27 8.35
CA PHE A 45 -2.89 9.62 8.83
C PHE A 45 -3.36 10.71 7.86
N LYS A 46 -3.29 10.48 6.55
CA LYS A 46 -3.70 11.47 5.54
C LYS A 46 -5.21 11.73 5.46
N TYR A 47 -6.05 10.79 5.86
CA TYR A 47 -7.51 10.97 5.83
C TYR A 47 -8.10 11.30 7.20
N THR A 48 -7.28 11.33 8.26
CA THR A 48 -7.70 11.74 9.61
C THR A 48 -7.32 13.17 9.98
N TYR A 49 -6.44 13.83 9.21
CA TYR A 49 -5.96 15.19 9.41
C TYR A 49 -5.86 15.94 8.08
#